data_AF-A0A1Q9CCR9-F1
#
_entry.id   AF-A0A1Q9CCR9-F1
#
_cell.length_a   1.000
_cell.length_b   1.000
_cell.length_c   1.000
_cell.angle_alpha   90.00
_cell.angle_beta   90.00
_cell.angle_gamma   90.00
#
_symmetry.space_group_name_H-M   'P 1'
#
loop_
_entity.id
_entity.type
_entity.pdbx_description
1 polymer ?
#
loop_
_entity_poly.entity_id
_entity_poly.type
_entity_poly.pdbx_seq_one_letter_code
_entity_poly.pdbx_strand_id
1 'polypeptide(L)'
;MPFRDVGLRQRGPRGWKAQWPRYLSCVAAAITACALASLSVRRSEPESWSFRRLQVQEDDKEERCKPARKPEIYGALFSLPPVEINFCGEITMTELVGTNSKVSSISFLALTQAAEVVTLVEAGGPIYQLNVLSDTSPRAKWDINRPPVRTFGGNSCLDFTQFCEVASITPLLTGFVVVDRHRLQEFNVSWGESGSQEVVVSTLGKMNMEAVEGDTELRFPTFLAAYEPYNSTHIGPDFPITPLFPHARSRYFFVSDTGNHRVIFLDATSHSTLKYVESFGVMGEARSDRTGFNFPSGIAVMAPTDESFFGPTIAAVFVADRRNNRIVKLRLAYRTAPSHSSYRGEMPSLIWGGEYFRDVTGMNFNESLLDPVGISIYRHFIFVCEAEGNAITILTTNYVAHEELIYVTELYPPPSIQLTGSFSTTEQGYLWFAYVRRPSTNGLGSIYLPEPIVESPPASWIEEFRTQCTNATIYNTVIMANSTLYDEHVLYVLNAARINWRFPYRPNYLSKDSFNLSVMFDLVLWNETVLEGQMEYCLPPPPATTPPMLSANEDGWNTPGGGNILLTGASGRQVTCWSVMAIVIGTLLIQKA
;
A
#
# COMPACT_ATOMS: atom_id res chain seq x y z
N MET A 1 16.69 44.67 35.45
CA MET A 1 15.45 45.45 35.65
C MET A 1 14.29 44.47 35.77
N PRO A 2 13.66 44.32 36.95
CA PRO A 2 12.52 43.42 37.14
C PRO A 2 11.22 44.19 37.47
N PHE A 3 10.08 43.65 37.05
CA PHE A 3 8.73 43.94 37.58
C PHE A 3 8.21 42.61 38.16
N ARG A 4 8.13 42.39 39.48
CA ARG A 4 7.15 42.84 40.51
C ARG A 4 5.69 42.39 40.31
N ASP A 5 5.34 41.39 41.11
CA ASP A 5 4.11 41.10 41.87
C ASP A 5 2.83 41.92 41.62
N VAL A 6 1.70 41.21 41.49
CA VAL A 6 0.48 41.46 42.31
C VAL A 6 -0.25 40.13 42.56
N GLY A 7 -0.41 39.75 43.83
CA GLY A 7 -1.32 38.70 44.27
C GLY A 7 -2.72 39.23 44.61
N LEU A 8 -3.74 38.38 44.50
CA LEU A 8 -5.06 38.63 45.06
C LEU A 8 -5.67 37.33 45.61
N ARG A 9 -5.80 37.29 46.94
CA ARG A 9 -6.65 36.38 47.70
C ARG A 9 -8.12 36.73 47.46
N GLN A 10 -8.99 35.74 47.27
CA GLN A 10 -10.38 35.84 47.71
C GLN A 10 -10.88 34.53 48.35
N ARG A 11 -11.68 34.73 49.40
CA ARG A 11 -12.31 33.72 50.27
C ARG A 11 -13.51 33.08 49.57
N GLY A 12 -13.80 31.82 49.89
CA GLY A 12 -14.98 31.09 49.39
C GLY A 12 -16.31 31.49 50.02
N PRO A 13 -17.39 30.76 49.70
CA PRO A 13 -18.17 30.13 50.77
C PRO A 13 -18.75 28.72 50.47
N ARG A 14 -18.71 27.89 51.53
CA ARG A 14 -19.73 26.97 52.10
C ARG A 14 -20.69 26.13 51.22
N GLY A 15 -20.70 24.82 51.56
CA GLY A 15 -21.86 23.92 51.61
C GLY A 15 -22.26 23.36 50.25
N TRP A 16 -22.51 22.07 50.04
CA TRP A 16 -23.42 21.19 50.78
C TRP A 16 -22.89 19.75 50.75
N LYS A 17 -22.96 19.04 51.89
CA LYS A 17 -22.76 17.59 51.99
C LYS A 17 -24.12 16.90 51.93
N ALA A 18 -24.33 16.04 50.93
CA ALA A 18 -25.40 15.05 50.96
C ALA A 18 -24.86 13.73 51.52
N GLN A 19 -25.37 13.36 52.69
CA GLN A 19 -25.25 12.02 53.27
C GLN A 19 -26.30 11.10 52.64
N TRP A 20 -25.91 9.87 52.28
CA TRP A 20 -26.78 8.69 52.33
C TRP A 20 -25.97 7.46 52.81
N PRO A 21 -26.61 6.47 53.47
CA PRO A 21 -26.03 5.79 54.62
C PRO A 21 -25.47 4.40 54.31
N ARG A 22 -24.50 4.02 55.14
CA ARG A 22 -24.08 2.64 55.38
C ARG A 22 -25.18 1.91 56.14
N TYR A 23 -25.59 0.74 55.64
CA TYR A 23 -26.32 -0.24 56.44
C TYR A 23 -25.73 -1.64 56.27
N LEU A 24 -25.46 -2.23 57.45
CA LEU A 24 -25.44 -3.66 57.79
C LEU A 24 -24.25 -4.53 57.38
N SER A 25 -23.26 -4.50 58.26
CA SER A 25 -22.50 -5.66 58.73
C SER A 25 -23.29 -6.42 59.82
N CYS A 26 -23.73 -7.64 59.53
CA CYS A 26 -24.14 -8.74 60.42
C CYS A 26 -24.34 -9.92 59.45
N VAL A 27 -23.57 -11.01 59.43
CA VAL A 27 -23.42 -12.05 60.45
C VAL A 27 -22.19 -12.86 60.09
N ALA A 28 -21.27 -13.01 61.03
CA ALA A 28 -20.29 -14.09 61.04
C ALA A 28 -20.80 -15.20 61.98
N ALA A 29 -20.34 -16.43 61.72
CA ALA A 29 -20.42 -17.63 62.56
C ALA A 29 -21.59 -18.62 62.29
N ALA A 30 -21.27 -19.64 61.49
CA ALA A 30 -21.68 -21.06 61.53
C ALA A 30 -21.41 -21.58 60.10
N ILE A 31 -20.59 -22.59 59.80
CA ILE A 31 -20.39 -23.90 60.42
C ILE A 31 -18.99 -24.39 60.00
N THR A 32 -18.20 -24.81 60.97
CA THR A 32 -17.03 -25.68 60.78
C THR A 32 -17.49 -27.12 61.03
N ALA A 33 -16.87 -28.06 60.30
CA ALA A 33 -16.93 -29.52 60.46
C ALA A 33 -18.03 -30.26 59.67
N CYS A 34 -17.64 -30.75 58.48
CA CYS A 34 -17.86 -32.18 58.18
C CYS A 34 -16.90 -32.67 57.07
N ALA A 35 -16.21 -33.75 57.40
CA ALA A 35 -15.70 -34.82 56.54
C ALA A 35 -14.60 -34.52 55.51
N LEU A 36 -13.37 -34.83 55.96
CA LEU A 36 -12.36 -35.55 55.20
C LEU A 36 -12.96 -36.64 54.31
N ALA A 37 -12.79 -36.52 53.00
CA ALA A 37 -12.78 -37.65 52.07
C ALA A 37 -11.83 -37.34 50.90
N SER A 38 -10.63 -37.92 51.02
CA SER A 38 -9.74 -38.36 49.94
C SER A 38 -10.25 -38.20 48.50
N LEU A 39 -9.61 -37.31 47.74
CA LEU A 39 -9.55 -37.37 46.28
C LEU A 39 -8.09 -37.23 45.84
N SER A 40 -7.50 -38.40 45.56
CA SER A 40 -6.29 -38.59 44.78
C SER A 40 -6.47 -37.89 43.43
N VAL A 41 -5.73 -36.80 43.20
CA VAL A 41 -5.60 -36.17 41.89
C VAL A 41 -4.79 -37.11 41.00
N ARG A 42 -5.50 -37.91 40.19
CA ARG A 42 -4.90 -38.59 39.03
C ARG A 42 -4.42 -37.50 38.07
N ARG A 43 -3.12 -37.45 37.81
CA ARG A 43 -2.57 -36.86 36.59
C ARG A 43 -3.14 -37.68 35.42
N SER A 44 -4.13 -37.12 34.73
CA SER A 44 -4.50 -37.58 33.40
C SER A 44 -3.40 -37.15 32.43
N GLU A 45 -2.84 -38.11 31.72
CA GLU A 45 -1.95 -37.88 30.59
C GLU A 45 -2.65 -37.00 29.53
N PRO A 46 -1.91 -36.20 28.75
CA PRO A 46 -2.50 -35.40 27.69
C PRO A 46 -3.11 -36.33 26.63
N GLU A 47 -4.43 -36.24 26.44
CA GLU A 47 -5.12 -36.88 25.33
C GLU A 47 -4.46 -36.44 24.01
N SER A 48 -3.85 -37.39 23.31
CA SER A 48 -3.34 -37.18 21.98
C SER A 48 -4.53 -36.91 21.05
N TRP A 49 -4.64 -35.68 20.57
CA TRP A 49 -5.59 -35.32 19.51
C TRP A 49 -5.26 -36.12 18.25
N SER A 50 -5.95 -37.26 18.06
CA SER A 50 -5.88 -38.00 16.81
C SER A 50 -6.69 -37.24 15.76
N PHE A 51 -6.02 -36.36 15.02
CA PHE A 51 -6.63 -35.68 13.88
C PHE A 51 -7.14 -36.72 12.87
N ARG A 52 -8.46 -36.75 12.64
CA ARG A 52 -9.04 -37.47 11.50
C ARG A 52 -8.48 -36.81 10.23
N ARG A 53 -7.62 -37.54 9.52
CA ARG A 53 -7.16 -37.20 8.18
C ARG A 53 -8.39 -37.11 7.27
N LEU A 54 -8.83 -35.89 6.94
CA LEU A 54 -9.89 -35.67 5.97
C LEU A 54 -9.36 -36.15 4.61
N GLN A 55 -9.91 -37.25 4.10
CA GLN A 55 -9.67 -37.65 2.70
C GLN A 55 -10.46 -36.68 1.81
N VAL A 56 -9.80 -35.61 1.37
CA VAL A 56 -10.31 -34.73 0.32
C VAL A 56 -10.21 -35.49 -0.99
N GLN A 57 -11.31 -35.57 -1.73
CA GLN A 57 -11.39 -36.15 -3.07
C GLN A 57 -10.52 -35.30 -4.02
N GLU A 58 -9.36 -35.84 -4.45
CA GLU A 58 -8.27 -35.09 -5.10
C GLU A 58 -8.50 -34.79 -6.60
N ASP A 59 -9.36 -35.54 -7.30
CA ASP A 59 -9.29 -35.60 -8.77
C ASP A 59 -9.89 -34.39 -9.54
N ASP A 60 -10.81 -33.59 -8.97
CA ASP A 60 -11.46 -32.47 -9.68
C ASP A 60 -10.96 -31.06 -9.30
N LYS A 61 -10.13 -30.94 -8.25
CA LYS A 61 -9.65 -29.63 -7.76
C LYS A 61 -8.37 -29.17 -8.44
N GLU A 62 -7.54 -30.09 -8.96
CA GLU A 62 -6.26 -29.72 -9.59
C GLU A 62 -6.42 -28.98 -10.94
N GLU A 63 -7.59 -28.99 -11.59
CA GLU A 63 -7.78 -28.20 -12.81
C GLU A 63 -8.04 -26.71 -12.55
N ARG A 64 -8.60 -26.35 -11.39
CA ARG A 64 -9.05 -24.98 -11.09
C ARG A 64 -7.93 -23.96 -10.88
N CYS A 65 -6.71 -24.43 -10.61
CA CYS A 65 -5.50 -23.60 -10.48
C CYS A 65 -4.62 -23.59 -11.73
N LYS A 66 -5.13 -24.03 -12.90
CA LYS A 66 -4.41 -23.83 -14.15
C LYS A 66 -4.56 -22.35 -14.54
N PRO A 67 -3.46 -21.60 -14.79
CA PRO A 67 -3.60 -20.32 -15.46
C PRO A 67 -4.38 -20.52 -16.76
N ALA A 68 -5.28 -19.59 -17.08
CA ALA A 68 -5.90 -19.53 -18.39
C ALA A 68 -4.79 -19.44 -19.44
N ARG A 69 -4.91 -20.19 -20.56
CA ARG A 69 -3.89 -20.32 -21.62
C ARG A 69 -2.94 -19.13 -21.75
N LYS A 70 -1.65 -19.46 -21.82
CA LYS A 70 -0.54 -18.55 -22.12
C LYS A 70 -0.92 -17.47 -23.14
N PRO A 71 -0.84 -16.17 -22.80
CA PRO A 71 -1.19 -15.11 -23.72
C PRO A 71 -0.26 -15.10 -24.94
N GLU A 72 -0.79 -14.69 -26.09
CA GLU A 72 -0.02 -14.58 -27.34
C GLU A 72 0.92 -13.36 -27.35
N ILE A 73 0.65 -12.35 -26.51
CA ILE A 73 1.38 -11.08 -26.47
C ILE A 73 2.07 -10.93 -25.12
N TYR A 74 3.40 -10.80 -25.15
CA TYR A 74 4.23 -10.43 -24.00
C TYR A 74 4.57 -8.95 -24.12
N GLY A 75 4.36 -8.18 -23.06
CA GLY A 75 4.68 -6.75 -23.02
C GLY A 75 4.24 -6.07 -21.73
N ALA A 76 4.57 -4.78 -21.61
CA ALA A 76 4.05 -3.93 -20.54
C ALA A 76 2.53 -3.91 -20.60
N LEU A 77 1.90 -4.22 -19.46
CA LEU A 77 0.47 -4.43 -19.38
C LEU A 77 -0.22 -3.19 -18.82
N PHE A 78 -0.93 -2.47 -19.68
CA PHE A 78 -1.63 -1.24 -19.29
C PHE A 78 -3.13 -1.43 -19.07
N SER A 79 -3.71 -2.55 -19.53
CA SER A 79 -5.12 -2.85 -19.32
C SER A 79 -5.41 -4.34 -19.48
N LEU A 80 -6.28 -4.88 -18.65
CA LEU A 80 -6.94 -6.18 -18.83
C LEU A 80 -8.45 -6.04 -18.60
N PRO A 81 -9.28 -6.89 -19.22
CA PRO A 81 -10.67 -7.01 -18.82
C PRO A 81 -10.75 -7.42 -17.33
N PRO A 82 -11.81 -7.01 -16.60
CA PRO A 82 -12.00 -7.48 -15.24
C PRO A 82 -12.15 -9.01 -15.17
N VAL A 83 -11.68 -9.59 -14.08
CA VAL A 83 -11.59 -11.05 -13.91
C VAL A 83 -12.33 -11.49 -12.64
N GLU A 84 -13.17 -12.51 -12.75
CA GLU A 84 -13.78 -13.16 -11.58
C GLU A 84 -12.74 -14.05 -10.86
N ILE A 85 -12.68 -13.92 -9.54
CA ILE A 85 -11.80 -14.70 -8.65
C ILE A 85 -12.29 -16.15 -8.63
N ASN A 86 -11.51 -17.02 -9.24
CA ASN A 86 -11.66 -18.47 -9.13
C ASN A 86 -10.74 -19.01 -8.04
N PHE A 87 -11.32 -19.42 -6.91
CA PHE A 87 -10.54 -19.92 -5.77
C PHE A 87 -9.66 -21.10 -6.17
N CYS A 88 -8.38 -20.96 -5.89
CA CYS A 88 -7.42 -22.06 -5.91
C CYS A 88 -7.60 -22.95 -4.69
N GLY A 89 -7.73 -22.31 -3.53
CA GLY A 89 -8.04 -22.95 -2.27
C GLY A 89 -8.99 -22.06 -1.48
N GLU A 90 -9.90 -22.70 -0.75
CA GLU A 90 -10.79 -22.05 0.19
C GLU A 90 -10.72 -22.78 1.53
N ILE A 91 -10.56 -22.02 2.60
CA ILE A 91 -10.32 -22.55 3.95
C ILE A 91 -11.17 -21.75 4.91
N THR A 92 -12.04 -22.41 5.64
CA THR A 92 -12.83 -21.69 6.66
C THR A 92 -11.99 -21.46 7.90
N MET A 93 -12.20 -20.35 8.61
CA MET A 93 -11.48 -20.12 9.87
C MET A 93 -11.78 -21.21 10.90
N THR A 94 -13.00 -21.75 10.91
CA THR A 94 -13.36 -22.90 11.75
C THR A 94 -12.53 -24.14 11.44
N GLU A 95 -12.18 -24.38 10.18
CA GLU A 95 -11.30 -25.49 9.80
C GLU A 95 -9.84 -25.23 10.22
N LEU A 96 -9.37 -23.99 10.09
CA LEU A 96 -7.99 -23.62 10.37
C LEU A 96 -7.66 -23.55 11.86
N VAL A 97 -8.53 -22.92 12.67
CA VAL A 97 -8.28 -22.63 14.09
C VAL A 97 -9.32 -23.21 15.03
N GLY A 98 -10.32 -23.94 14.52
CA GLY A 98 -11.40 -24.55 15.32
C GLY A 98 -12.52 -23.58 15.72
N THR A 99 -12.38 -22.29 15.43
CA THR A 99 -13.38 -21.25 15.73
C THR A 99 -13.58 -20.36 14.50
N ASN A 100 -14.76 -19.76 14.37
CA ASN A 100 -15.07 -18.84 13.27
C ASN A 100 -14.53 -17.43 13.56
N SER A 101 -13.24 -17.32 13.87
CA SER A 101 -12.57 -16.05 14.17
C SER A 101 -12.36 -15.21 12.91
N LYS A 102 -12.08 -13.91 13.08
CA LYS A 102 -11.79 -13.00 11.96
C LYS A 102 -10.29 -12.93 11.74
N VAL A 103 -9.89 -12.82 10.49
CA VAL A 103 -8.52 -12.49 10.11
C VAL A 103 -8.35 -10.97 10.17
N SER A 104 -7.33 -10.50 10.90
CA SER A 104 -6.99 -9.09 10.99
C SER A 104 -5.90 -8.66 10.00
N SER A 105 -4.99 -9.58 9.68
CA SER A 105 -3.88 -9.32 8.75
C SER A 105 -3.38 -10.61 8.12
N ILE A 106 -2.94 -10.49 6.87
CA ILE A 106 -2.22 -11.52 6.13
C ILE A 106 -0.94 -10.88 5.64
N SER A 107 0.18 -11.56 5.81
CA SER A 107 1.46 -11.17 5.23
C SER A 107 2.19 -12.41 4.72
N PHE A 108 3.24 -12.20 3.94
CA PHE A 108 4.07 -13.28 3.42
C PHE A 108 5.54 -13.01 3.69
N LEU A 109 6.31 -14.09 3.83
CA LEU A 109 7.76 -14.05 3.87
C LEU A 109 8.31 -15.11 2.93
N ALA A 110 9.11 -14.69 1.95
CA ALA A 110 9.92 -15.60 1.15
C ALA A 110 11.15 -16.00 1.97
N LEU A 111 11.22 -17.26 2.41
CA LEU A 111 12.39 -17.79 3.12
C LEU A 111 13.47 -18.24 2.15
N THR A 112 13.05 -18.86 1.05
CA THR A 112 13.90 -19.32 -0.05
C THR A 112 13.14 -19.20 -1.36
N GLN A 113 13.81 -19.41 -2.50
CA GLN A 113 13.15 -19.49 -3.81
C GLN A 113 12.04 -20.57 -3.88
N ALA A 114 12.09 -21.56 -2.98
CA ALA A 114 11.18 -22.72 -2.97
C ALA A 114 10.38 -22.85 -1.66
N ALA A 115 10.37 -21.84 -0.80
CA ALA A 115 9.64 -21.90 0.45
C ALA A 115 9.13 -20.52 0.85
N GLU A 116 7.81 -20.44 1.00
CA GLU A 116 7.15 -19.28 1.52
C GLU A 116 6.36 -19.60 2.77
N VAL A 117 6.24 -18.58 3.62
CA VAL A 117 5.40 -18.65 4.81
C VAL A 117 4.37 -17.53 4.73
N VAL A 118 3.10 -17.92 4.76
CA VAL A 118 2.00 -16.98 4.95
C VAL A 118 1.78 -16.83 6.45
N THR A 119 1.89 -15.60 6.94
CA THR A 119 1.63 -15.29 8.34
C THR A 119 0.24 -14.68 8.47
N LEU A 120 -0.57 -15.30 9.31
CA LEU A 120 -1.97 -14.98 9.54
C LEU A 120 -2.14 -14.44 10.96
N VAL A 121 -2.82 -13.30 11.10
CA VAL A 121 -3.18 -12.74 12.40
C VAL A 121 -4.66 -12.92 12.64
N GLU A 122 -5.02 -13.61 13.73
CA GLU A 122 -6.39 -13.65 14.22
C GLU A 122 -6.73 -12.37 14.98
N ALA A 123 -7.89 -11.79 14.68
CA ALA A 123 -8.39 -10.59 15.37
C ALA A 123 -8.60 -10.87 16.86
N GLY A 124 -7.78 -10.23 17.71
CA GLY A 124 -7.76 -10.47 19.15
C GLY A 124 -7.17 -11.83 19.57
N GLY A 125 -6.55 -12.55 18.64
CA GLY A 125 -5.99 -13.89 18.84
C GLY A 125 -4.47 -13.96 18.62
N PRO A 126 -3.93 -15.17 18.47
CA PRO A 126 -2.52 -15.39 18.22
C PRO A 126 -2.16 -15.18 16.73
N ILE A 127 -0.85 -15.28 16.46
CA ILE A 127 -0.28 -15.21 15.12
C ILE A 127 0.04 -16.64 14.66
N TYR A 128 -0.41 -17.01 13.47
CA TYR A 128 -0.21 -18.33 12.88
C TYR A 128 0.73 -18.24 11.68
N GLN A 129 1.63 -19.23 11.55
CA GLN A 129 2.45 -19.41 10.36
C GLN A 129 2.00 -20.62 9.56
N LEU A 130 1.67 -20.38 8.30
CA LEU A 130 1.21 -21.36 7.35
C LEU A 130 2.32 -21.59 6.32
N ASN A 131 2.89 -22.80 6.29
CA ASN A 131 3.90 -23.15 5.29
C ASN A 131 3.22 -23.34 3.94
N VAL A 132 3.66 -22.57 2.95
CA VAL A 132 3.29 -22.76 1.56
C VAL A 132 4.38 -23.62 0.92
N LEU A 133 4.05 -24.88 0.63
CA LEU A 133 4.99 -25.79 -0.02
C LEU A 133 4.94 -25.52 -1.52
N SER A 134 5.97 -24.88 -2.07
CA SER A 134 6.24 -25.03 -3.49
C SER A 134 6.99 -26.34 -3.68
N ASP A 135 6.25 -27.46 -3.66
CA ASP A 135 6.81 -28.68 -4.23
C ASP A 135 7.25 -28.41 -5.67
N THR A 136 8.13 -29.20 -6.26
CA THR A 136 8.66 -29.04 -7.63
C THR A 136 7.61 -28.97 -8.76
N SER A 137 6.33 -29.05 -8.42
CA SER A 137 5.25 -28.70 -9.33
C SER A 137 5.12 -27.17 -9.43
N PRO A 138 4.71 -26.60 -10.58
CA PRO A 138 4.51 -25.16 -10.74
C PRO A 138 3.36 -24.57 -9.89
N ARG A 139 2.90 -25.30 -8.86
CA ARG A 139 1.80 -24.92 -7.99
C ARG A 139 2.23 -25.00 -6.54
N ALA A 140 2.06 -23.90 -5.84
CA ALA A 140 2.07 -23.91 -4.39
C ALA A 140 0.95 -24.85 -3.92
N LYS A 141 1.34 -25.96 -3.28
CA LYS A 141 0.40 -26.79 -2.54
C LYS A 141 0.42 -26.29 -1.11
N TRP A 142 -0.73 -25.87 -0.62
CA TRP A 142 -0.90 -25.68 0.80
C TRP A 142 -1.35 -26.99 1.42
N ASP A 143 -0.59 -27.48 2.41
CA ASP A 143 -0.99 -28.65 3.17
C ASP A 143 -1.97 -28.22 4.26
N ILE A 144 -3.27 -28.16 3.92
CA ILE A 144 -4.39 -27.84 4.82
C ILE A 144 -4.38 -28.76 6.05
N ASN A 145 -3.81 -29.96 5.94
CA ASN A 145 -3.79 -30.94 7.02
C ASN A 145 -2.61 -30.74 7.99
N ARG A 146 -1.71 -29.80 7.73
CA ARG A 146 -0.69 -29.44 8.71
C ARG A 146 -1.24 -28.33 9.61
N PRO A 147 -1.32 -28.57 10.93
CA PRO A 147 -1.61 -27.48 11.85
C PRO A 147 -0.60 -26.35 11.63
N PRO A 148 -0.97 -25.08 11.92
CA PRO A 148 -0.05 -23.95 11.83
C PRO A 148 1.24 -24.34 12.54
N VAL A 149 2.35 -24.17 11.83
CA VAL A 149 3.65 -24.74 12.20
C VAL A 149 4.09 -24.19 13.55
N ARG A 150 3.75 -22.93 13.78
CA ARG A 150 3.98 -22.20 15.02
C ARG A 150 2.83 -21.25 15.28
N THR A 151 2.55 -21.09 16.57
CA THR A 151 1.64 -20.10 17.12
C THR A 151 2.48 -19.21 18.02
N PHE A 152 2.57 -17.93 17.71
CA PHE A 152 3.22 -16.94 18.59
C PHE A 152 2.20 -16.45 19.60
N GLY A 153 2.65 -16.19 20.83
CA GLY A 153 1.78 -15.92 21.98
C GLY A 153 0.72 -14.83 21.73
N GLY A 154 -0.37 -14.88 22.49
CA GLY A 154 -1.41 -13.85 22.46
C GLY A 154 -0.81 -12.50 22.82
N ASN A 155 -1.04 -11.50 21.98
CA ASN A 155 -0.48 -10.16 22.10
C ASN A 155 -0.76 -9.62 23.51
N SER A 156 0.31 -9.36 24.25
CA SER A 156 0.37 -9.34 25.72
C SER A 156 -0.38 -8.15 26.34
N CYS A 157 -1.69 -8.14 26.27
CA CYS A 157 -2.49 -7.28 27.11
C CYS A 157 -2.74 -8.03 28.39
N LEU A 158 -2.17 -7.50 29.47
CA LEU A 158 -2.39 -8.01 30.82
C LEU A 158 -3.89 -8.02 31.19
N ASP A 159 -4.73 -7.31 30.41
CA ASP A 159 -6.17 -7.22 30.55
C ASP A 159 -6.87 -7.39 29.18
N PHE A 160 -7.74 -8.40 29.08
CA PHE A 160 -8.55 -8.72 27.89
C PHE A 160 -9.62 -7.65 27.58
N THR A 161 -9.91 -6.75 28.52
CA THR A 161 -10.83 -5.62 28.31
C THR A 161 -10.16 -4.43 27.63
N GLN A 162 -8.82 -4.46 27.49
CA GLN A 162 -8.06 -3.44 26.79
C GLN A 162 -7.92 -3.84 25.32
N PHE A 163 -8.35 -2.96 24.42
CA PHE A 163 -8.41 -3.19 22.97
C PHE A 163 -7.02 -3.35 22.36
N CYS A 164 -6.50 -4.57 22.34
CA CYS A 164 -5.21 -4.91 21.77
C CYS A 164 -5.39 -5.83 20.57
N GLU A 165 -6.08 -5.32 19.57
CA GLU A 165 -6.19 -5.98 18.29
C GLU A 165 -4.91 -5.68 17.50
N VAL A 166 -4.19 -6.73 17.10
CA VAL A 166 -3.10 -6.57 16.13
C VAL A 166 -3.75 -6.17 14.82
N ALA A 167 -3.40 -4.98 14.35
CA ALA A 167 -3.91 -4.43 13.11
C ALA A 167 -3.13 -4.98 11.91
N SER A 168 -1.81 -5.14 12.04
CA SER A 168 -1.00 -5.75 10.99
C SER A 168 0.25 -6.43 11.53
N ILE A 169 0.81 -7.29 10.69
CA ILE A 169 2.13 -7.87 10.90
C ILE A 169 2.96 -7.73 9.63
N THR A 170 4.23 -7.39 9.81
CA THR A 170 5.20 -7.30 8.72
C THR A 170 6.36 -8.24 9.03
N PRO A 171 6.50 -9.36 8.31
CA PRO A 171 7.61 -10.27 8.54
C PRO A 171 8.93 -9.64 8.09
N LEU A 172 10.00 -10.05 8.74
CA LEU A 172 11.38 -9.64 8.50
C LEU A 172 12.26 -10.89 8.42
N LEU A 173 13.44 -10.78 7.81
CA LEU A 173 14.40 -11.90 7.79
C LEU A 173 14.76 -12.43 9.19
N THR A 174 14.84 -11.55 10.19
CA THR A 174 15.19 -11.90 11.57
C THR A 174 13.99 -12.11 12.50
N GLY A 175 12.75 -11.98 12.01
CA GLY A 175 11.55 -12.05 12.85
C GLY A 175 10.36 -11.35 12.24
N PHE A 176 9.70 -10.46 12.97
CA PHE A 176 8.55 -9.71 12.46
C PHE A 176 8.29 -8.45 13.30
N VAL A 177 7.58 -7.49 12.69
CA VAL A 177 7.04 -6.32 13.39
C VAL A 177 5.54 -6.48 13.52
N VAL A 178 5.03 -6.31 14.74
CA VAL A 178 3.60 -6.28 15.03
C VAL A 178 3.16 -4.84 15.21
N VAL A 179 2.08 -4.47 14.53
CA VAL A 179 1.38 -3.20 14.74
C VAL A 179 0.08 -3.52 15.47
N ASP A 180 -0.06 -2.95 16.66
CA ASP A 180 -1.33 -2.97 17.38
C ASP A 180 -1.94 -1.56 17.45
N ARG A 181 -3.09 -1.42 18.10
CA ARG A 181 -3.83 -0.17 18.22
C ARG A 181 -3.04 1.02 18.80
N HIS A 182 -1.92 0.79 19.49
CA HIS A 182 -1.22 1.81 20.27
C HIS A 182 0.31 1.83 20.06
N ARG A 183 0.89 0.77 19.51
CA ARG A 183 2.35 0.62 19.41
C ARG A 183 2.78 -0.24 18.24
N LEU A 184 4.08 -0.16 17.96
CA LEU A 184 4.82 -1.11 17.14
C LEU A 184 5.77 -1.91 18.02
N GLN A 185 5.88 -3.20 17.76
CA GLN A 185 6.81 -4.09 18.46
C GLN A 185 7.58 -4.92 17.47
N GLU A 186 8.92 -4.83 17.49
CA GLU A 186 9.79 -5.70 16.71
C GLU A 186 10.17 -6.92 17.55
N PHE A 187 9.89 -8.10 17.01
CA PHE A 187 10.28 -9.38 17.58
C PHE A 187 11.44 -9.94 16.77
N ASN A 188 12.49 -10.37 17.46
CA ASN A 188 13.53 -11.21 16.86
C ASN A 188 13.23 -12.67 17.23
N VAL A 189 13.15 -13.49 16.19
CA VAL A 189 12.81 -14.90 16.32
C VAL A 189 14.01 -15.69 15.84
N SER A 190 14.69 -16.36 16.78
CA SER A 190 15.67 -17.37 16.40
C SER A 190 14.92 -18.59 15.86
N TRP A 191 15.11 -18.91 14.58
CA TRP A 191 14.42 -20.02 13.91
C TRP A 191 14.90 -21.44 14.31
N GLY A 192 15.70 -21.58 15.38
CA GLY A 192 16.31 -22.84 15.82
C GLY A 192 15.34 -23.91 16.37
N GLU A 193 15.78 -25.16 16.37
CA GLU A 193 15.00 -26.34 16.78
C GLU A 193 14.77 -26.47 18.30
N SER A 194 15.56 -25.77 19.14
CA SER A 194 15.58 -25.96 20.60
C SER A 194 14.59 -25.06 21.38
N GLY A 195 13.47 -24.67 20.77
CA GLY A 195 12.49 -23.76 21.34
C GLY A 195 12.83 -22.31 21.02
N SER A 196 12.05 -21.69 20.13
CA SER A 196 12.18 -20.28 19.80
C SER A 196 11.85 -19.43 21.02
N GLN A 197 12.83 -18.70 21.54
CA GLN A 197 12.54 -17.60 22.46
C GLN A 197 12.15 -16.39 21.63
N GLU A 198 10.92 -15.92 21.82
CA GLU A 198 10.45 -14.64 21.30
C GLU A 198 11.07 -13.53 22.16
N VAL A 199 11.96 -12.73 21.57
CA VAL A 199 12.56 -11.58 22.25
C VAL A 199 12.06 -10.32 21.58
N VAL A 200 11.34 -9.49 22.33
CA VAL A 200 11.00 -8.12 21.91
C VAL A 200 12.30 -7.33 21.89
N VAL A 201 12.71 -6.85 20.71
CA VAL A 201 13.99 -6.15 20.53
C VAL A 201 13.81 -4.64 20.52
N SER A 202 12.71 -4.16 19.94
CA SER A 202 12.36 -2.75 19.95
C SER A 202 10.86 -2.54 20.12
N THR A 203 10.48 -1.38 20.65
CA THR A 203 9.08 -0.97 20.79
C THR A 203 8.99 0.53 20.59
N LEU A 204 7.98 0.98 19.84
CA LEU A 204 7.63 2.39 19.68
C LEU A 204 6.15 2.59 19.99
N GLY A 205 5.83 3.64 20.75
CA GLY A 205 4.48 3.85 21.30
C GLY A 205 4.37 3.36 22.73
N LYS A 206 3.24 3.65 23.37
CA LYS A 206 2.98 3.29 24.77
C LYS A 206 1.61 2.66 24.89
N MET A 207 1.55 1.62 25.70
CA MET A 207 0.32 0.93 26.03
C MET A 207 -0.47 1.75 27.06
N ASN A 208 -1.75 2.03 26.79
CA ASN A 208 -2.71 2.57 27.76
C ASN A 208 -2.31 3.87 28.49
N MET A 209 -1.51 4.75 27.89
CA MET A 209 -1.31 6.08 28.45
C MET A 209 -2.31 7.05 27.84
N GLU A 210 -2.94 7.87 28.69
CA GLU A 210 -3.61 9.10 28.25
C GLU A 210 -2.61 9.93 27.45
N ALA A 211 -3.07 10.49 26.33
CA ALA A 211 -2.23 11.10 25.31
C ALA A 211 -1.19 12.05 25.93
N VAL A 212 0.09 11.73 25.75
CA VAL A 212 1.19 12.61 26.18
C VAL A 212 1.61 13.40 24.95
N GLU A 213 1.31 14.69 24.97
CA GLU A 213 1.60 15.64 23.89
C GLU A 213 3.02 15.45 23.32
N GLY A 214 3.11 15.00 22.07
CA GLY A 214 4.36 14.88 21.33
C GLY A 214 4.18 14.34 19.92
N ASP A 215 5.00 14.82 18.98
CA ASP A 215 4.91 14.48 17.55
C ASP A 215 5.13 12.99 17.24
N THR A 216 5.63 12.19 18.19
CA THR A 216 5.89 10.76 18.02
C THR A 216 4.77 9.85 18.51
N GLU A 217 3.66 10.41 19.01
CA GLU A 217 2.56 9.59 19.51
C GLU A 217 1.79 8.93 18.37
N LEU A 218 1.53 7.63 18.52
CA LEU A 218 0.74 6.84 17.59
C LEU A 218 -0.70 6.80 18.07
N ARG A 219 -1.63 6.98 17.15
CA ARG A 219 -3.06 6.88 17.43
C ARG A 219 -3.68 5.95 16.41
N PHE A 220 -3.93 4.71 16.82
CA PHE A 220 -4.54 3.70 15.95
C PHE A 220 -3.68 3.41 14.70
N PRO A 221 -2.38 3.09 14.82
CA PRO A 221 -1.63 2.68 13.66
C PRO A 221 -2.21 1.36 13.13
N THR A 222 -2.40 1.26 11.82
CA THR A 222 -3.08 0.10 11.21
C THR A 222 -2.13 -0.80 10.44
N PHE A 223 -1.25 -0.21 9.65
CA PHE A 223 -0.35 -0.94 8.75
C PHE A 223 1.09 -0.44 8.87
N LEU A 224 2.03 -1.36 8.68
CA LEU A 224 3.45 -1.08 8.50
C LEU A 224 3.93 -1.70 7.20
N ALA A 225 4.76 -0.95 6.48
CA ALA A 225 5.55 -1.47 5.37
C ALA A 225 7.03 -1.28 5.66
N ALA A 226 7.81 -2.34 5.42
CA ALA A 226 9.25 -2.30 5.55
C ALA A 226 9.89 -1.94 4.19
N TYR A 227 10.82 -1.01 4.24
CA TYR A 227 11.79 -0.81 3.18
C TYR A 227 13.06 -1.57 3.53
N GLU A 228 13.32 -2.59 2.74
CA GLU A 228 14.59 -3.30 2.74
C GLU A 228 15.32 -2.93 1.44
N PRO A 229 16.46 -2.23 1.51
CA PRO A 229 17.23 -1.95 0.31
C PRO A 229 17.70 -3.29 -0.29
N TYR A 230 17.55 -3.44 -1.60
CA TYR A 230 18.08 -4.59 -2.35
C TYR A 230 19.61 -4.63 -2.22
N ASN A 231 20.10 -5.29 -1.17
CA ASN A 231 21.51 -5.36 -0.81
C ASN A 231 22.31 -6.26 -1.78
N SER A 232 21.66 -6.91 -2.75
CA SER A 232 22.22 -8.04 -3.52
C SER A 232 22.31 -7.88 -5.04
N THR A 233 21.67 -6.89 -5.69
CA THR A 233 21.50 -6.94 -7.16
C THR A 233 22.03 -5.73 -7.95
N HIS A 234 22.12 -4.53 -7.38
CA HIS A 234 22.51 -3.33 -8.15
C HIS A 234 23.93 -2.84 -7.89
N ILE A 235 24.51 -3.26 -6.77
CA ILE A 235 25.85 -2.91 -6.35
C ILE A 235 26.54 -4.26 -6.25
N GLY A 236 27.22 -4.69 -7.32
CA GLY A 236 28.00 -5.94 -7.28
C GLY A 236 28.89 -5.97 -6.03
N PRO A 237 29.32 -7.13 -5.54
CA PRO A 237 30.12 -7.24 -4.31
C PRO A 237 31.36 -6.32 -4.31
N ASP A 238 31.85 -5.94 -5.50
CA ASP A 238 32.99 -5.05 -5.72
C ASP A 238 32.65 -3.54 -5.78
N PHE A 239 31.37 -3.16 -5.72
CA PHE A 239 30.96 -1.77 -5.70
C PHE A 239 30.89 -1.33 -4.24
N PRO A 240 31.87 -0.53 -3.75
CA PRO A 240 31.82 -0.06 -2.39
C PRO A 240 30.55 0.77 -2.23
N ILE A 241 29.71 0.44 -1.25
CA ILE A 241 28.65 1.33 -0.79
C ILE A 241 29.34 2.62 -0.36
N THR A 242 29.40 3.58 -1.28
CA THR A 242 30.10 4.82 -1.03
C THR A 242 29.30 5.60 0.02
N PRO A 243 29.96 6.45 0.82
CA PRO A 243 29.26 7.37 1.72
C PRO A 243 28.25 8.30 1.03
N LEU A 244 28.21 8.32 -0.32
CA LEU A 244 27.27 9.07 -1.14
C LEU A 244 25.86 8.44 -1.18
N PHE A 245 25.72 7.19 -0.75
CA PHE A 245 24.43 6.49 -0.63
C PHE A 245 24.25 5.93 0.78
N PRO A 246 24.14 6.80 1.81
CA PRO A 246 24.12 6.39 3.21
C PRO A 246 22.99 5.39 3.53
N HIS A 247 21.94 5.35 2.70
CA HIS A 247 20.74 4.54 2.94
C HIS A 247 20.73 3.18 2.26
N ALA A 248 21.75 2.84 1.45
CA ALA A 248 21.86 1.51 0.86
C ALA A 248 21.95 0.38 1.91
N ARG A 249 22.23 0.73 3.18
CA ARG A 249 22.22 -0.19 4.33
C ARG A 249 21.15 0.14 5.36
N SER A 250 20.41 1.22 5.17
CA SER A 250 19.41 1.64 6.13
C SER A 250 18.13 0.85 5.92
N ARG A 251 17.55 0.39 7.02
CA ARG A 251 16.22 -0.21 7.03
C ARG A 251 15.24 0.85 7.50
N TYR A 252 14.13 1.02 6.79
CA TYR A 252 13.11 1.98 7.17
C TYR A 252 11.76 1.33 7.33
N PHE A 253 10.96 1.86 8.25
CA PHE A 253 9.55 1.51 8.38
C PHE A 253 8.68 2.71 8.07
N PHE A 254 7.60 2.45 7.33
CA PHE A 254 6.53 3.40 7.11
C PHE A 254 5.28 2.89 7.81
N VAL A 255 4.65 3.75 8.60
CA VAL A 255 3.48 3.35 9.39
C VAL A 255 2.32 4.27 9.05
N SER A 256 1.19 3.64 8.72
CA SER A 256 -0.11 4.29 8.61
C SER A 256 -0.62 4.61 10.01
N ASP A 257 -0.50 5.85 10.46
CA ASP A 257 -0.96 6.34 11.77
C ASP A 257 -2.39 6.89 11.63
N THR A 258 -3.34 5.97 11.44
CA THR A 258 -4.70 6.24 10.94
C THR A 258 -5.45 7.29 11.74
N GLY A 259 -5.41 7.20 13.06
CA GLY A 259 -6.11 8.12 13.95
C GLY A 259 -5.47 9.51 14.03
N ASN A 260 -4.25 9.66 13.54
CA ASN A 260 -3.57 10.95 13.39
C ASN A 260 -3.51 11.44 11.94
N HIS A 261 -4.17 10.75 10.99
CA HIS A 261 -4.29 11.18 9.60
C HIS A 261 -2.94 11.41 8.88
N ARG A 262 -1.91 10.63 9.25
CA ARG A 262 -0.54 10.79 8.73
C ARG A 262 0.12 9.45 8.45
N VAL A 263 1.22 9.49 7.70
CA VAL A 263 2.18 8.40 7.61
C VAL A 263 3.46 8.82 8.29
N ILE A 264 3.94 8.01 9.23
CA ILE A 264 5.23 8.25 9.89
C ILE A 264 6.33 7.43 9.22
N PHE A 265 7.54 7.98 9.26
CA PHE A 265 8.75 7.41 8.70
C PHE A 265 9.77 7.19 9.81
N LEU A 266 10.20 5.93 9.97
CA LEU A 266 11.08 5.48 11.05
C LEU A 266 12.38 4.91 10.49
N ASP A 267 13.50 5.31 11.07
CA ASP A 267 14.79 4.65 10.91
C ASP A 267 14.84 3.44 11.84
N ALA A 268 14.90 2.26 11.20
CA ALA A 268 14.96 0.96 11.83
C ALA A 268 16.29 0.25 11.53
N THR A 269 17.33 1.00 11.17
CA THR A 269 18.67 0.45 10.87
C THR A 269 19.25 -0.30 12.07
N SER A 270 18.95 0.15 13.29
CA SER A 270 19.30 -0.54 14.53
C SER A 270 18.11 -1.35 15.04
N HIS A 271 18.27 -2.67 15.19
CA HIS A 271 17.22 -3.56 15.68
C HIS A 271 16.71 -3.23 17.09
N SER A 272 17.51 -2.54 17.92
CA SER A 272 17.14 -2.20 19.30
C SER A 272 16.40 -0.87 19.43
N THR A 273 16.35 -0.05 18.37
CA THR A 273 15.83 1.31 18.46
C THR A 273 15.12 1.71 17.18
N LEU A 274 13.82 2.01 17.28
CA LEU A 274 13.07 2.68 16.23
C LEU A 274 13.19 4.19 16.45
N LYS A 275 13.80 4.88 15.50
CA LYS A 275 13.99 6.32 15.58
C LYS A 275 13.03 7.02 14.62
N TYR A 276 12.21 7.92 15.14
CA TYR A 276 11.38 8.79 14.30
C TYR A 276 12.26 9.69 13.42
N VAL A 277 11.92 9.77 12.13
CA VAL A 277 12.61 10.61 11.16
C VAL A 277 11.73 11.79 10.75
N GLU A 278 10.56 11.51 10.17
CA GLU A 278 9.60 12.51 9.69
C GLU A 278 8.18 11.91 9.64
N SER A 279 7.18 12.72 9.33
CA SER A 279 5.85 12.27 8.93
C SER A 279 5.32 13.08 7.76
N PHE A 280 4.54 12.42 6.89
CA PHE A 280 3.75 13.07 5.86
C PHE A 280 2.30 13.19 6.33
N GLY A 281 1.72 14.41 6.23
CA GLY A 281 0.43 14.75 6.82
C GLY A 281 0.57 15.55 8.12
N VAL A 282 -0.51 16.20 8.52
CA VAL A 282 -0.57 16.99 9.76
C VAL A 282 -1.24 16.15 10.86
N MET A 283 -0.55 16.00 11.98
CA MET A 283 -1.00 15.16 13.08
C MET A 283 -2.38 15.58 13.57
N GLY A 284 -3.34 14.66 13.50
CA GLY A 284 -4.71 14.85 13.97
C GLY A 284 -5.60 15.69 13.05
N GLU A 285 -5.11 16.15 11.90
CA GLU A 285 -5.87 16.94 10.94
C GLU A 285 -6.13 16.13 9.66
N ALA A 286 -7.38 15.72 9.47
CA ALA A 286 -7.80 15.06 8.24
C ALA A 286 -7.74 16.04 7.05
N ARG A 287 -7.10 15.62 5.95
CA ARG A 287 -6.98 16.40 4.71
C ARG A 287 -7.32 15.56 3.49
N SER A 288 -7.86 16.20 2.46
CA SER A 288 -8.13 15.60 1.15
C SER A 288 -7.25 16.15 0.03
N ASP A 289 -6.39 17.13 0.32
CA ASP A 289 -5.45 17.70 -0.64
C ASP A 289 -4.13 16.91 -0.68
N ARG A 290 -3.13 17.45 -1.39
CA ARG A 290 -1.79 16.85 -1.55
C ARG A 290 -0.91 16.96 -0.30
N THR A 291 -1.43 17.43 0.84
CA THR A 291 -0.64 17.72 2.04
C THR A 291 -0.96 16.82 3.23
N GLY A 292 -1.88 15.87 3.07
CA GLY A 292 -2.19 14.91 4.14
C GLY A 292 -3.17 13.83 3.71
N PHE A 293 -3.73 13.15 4.70
CA PHE A 293 -4.62 12.02 4.52
C PHE A 293 -5.92 12.20 5.30
N ASN A 294 -6.92 11.40 4.97
CA ASN A 294 -8.11 11.19 5.78
C ASN A 294 -8.27 9.69 6.03
N PHE A 295 -7.72 9.25 7.17
CA PHE A 295 -7.84 7.87 7.64
C PHE A 295 -7.00 6.90 6.76
N PRO A 296 -5.67 7.10 6.67
CA PRO A 296 -4.82 6.16 5.95
C PRO A 296 -4.98 4.77 6.58
N SER A 297 -5.12 3.72 5.77
CA SER A 297 -5.45 2.37 6.23
C SER A 297 -4.37 1.37 5.86
N GLY A 298 -4.15 1.14 4.56
CA GLY A 298 -3.12 0.25 4.01
C GLY A 298 -1.87 1.01 3.58
N ILE A 299 -0.71 0.35 3.67
CA ILE A 299 0.56 0.90 3.18
C ILE A 299 1.41 -0.21 2.55
N ALA A 300 2.06 0.10 1.44
CA ALA A 300 3.01 -0.79 0.79
C ALA A 300 4.18 0.01 0.21
N VAL A 301 5.34 -0.63 0.09
CA VAL A 301 6.57 0.00 -0.42
C VAL A 301 7.05 -0.76 -1.65
N MET A 302 7.23 -0.04 -2.75
CA MET A 302 7.94 -0.55 -3.92
C MET A 302 9.36 -0.02 -3.88
N ALA A 303 10.32 -0.93 -3.85
CA ALA A 303 11.74 -0.60 -3.81
C ALA A 303 12.55 -1.64 -4.59
N PRO A 304 13.47 -1.20 -5.48
CA PRO A 304 13.61 0.17 -5.99
C PRO A 304 12.39 0.58 -6.84
N THR A 305 11.99 1.86 -6.86
CA THR A 305 10.99 2.34 -7.84
C THR A 305 11.60 2.68 -9.18
N ASP A 306 12.83 3.17 -9.13
CA ASP A 306 13.56 3.67 -10.28
C ASP A 306 14.79 2.78 -10.39
N GLU A 307 15.06 2.26 -11.58
CA GLU A 307 16.23 1.43 -11.89
C GLU A 307 17.54 2.24 -11.89
N SER A 308 17.67 3.20 -10.97
CA SER A 308 18.82 4.07 -10.89
C SER A 308 20.02 3.32 -10.35
N PHE A 309 20.96 3.00 -11.26
CA PHE A 309 22.23 2.36 -10.88
C PHE A 309 23.20 3.33 -10.18
N PHE A 310 23.06 4.65 -10.41
CA PHE A 310 24.02 5.66 -9.95
C PHE A 310 23.39 6.83 -9.16
N GLY A 311 22.07 6.79 -8.91
CA GLY A 311 21.33 7.73 -8.07
C GLY A 311 20.91 7.12 -6.73
N PRO A 312 20.46 7.95 -5.76
CA PRO A 312 19.87 7.42 -4.54
C PRO A 312 18.67 6.54 -4.91
N THR A 313 18.62 5.34 -4.34
CA THR A 313 17.48 4.45 -4.54
C THR A 313 16.22 5.13 -3.99
N ILE A 314 15.31 5.50 -4.88
CA ILE A 314 14.01 6.05 -4.52
C ILE A 314 13.08 4.87 -4.25
N ALA A 315 12.25 5.02 -3.24
CA ALA A 315 11.14 4.12 -2.95
C ALA A 315 9.82 4.87 -3.15
N ALA A 316 8.79 4.14 -3.58
CA ALA A 316 7.44 4.64 -3.67
C ALA A 316 6.68 3.98 -2.55
N VAL A 317 6.08 4.82 -1.72
CA VAL A 317 5.24 4.38 -0.62
C VAL A 317 3.81 4.65 -1.05
N PHE A 318 3.04 3.58 -1.23
CA PHE A 318 1.64 3.66 -1.60
C PHE A 318 0.80 3.58 -0.34
N VAL A 319 -0.16 4.50 -0.22
CA VAL A 319 -1.01 4.64 0.96
C VAL A 319 -2.47 4.62 0.54
N ALA A 320 -3.27 3.76 1.14
CA ALA A 320 -4.70 3.71 0.93
C ALA A 320 -5.35 4.76 1.82
N ASP A 321 -5.80 5.85 1.20
CA ASP A 321 -6.38 6.99 1.90
C ASP A 321 -7.90 6.80 1.99
N ARG A 322 -8.30 5.95 2.92
CA ARG A 322 -9.60 5.29 2.99
C ARG A 322 -10.79 6.23 2.82
N ARG A 323 -10.85 7.33 3.59
CA ARG A 323 -12.01 8.25 3.56
C ARG A 323 -11.99 9.23 2.39
N ASN A 324 -10.85 9.35 1.72
CA ASN A 324 -10.73 10.13 0.48
C ASN A 324 -10.88 9.26 -0.78
N ASN A 325 -11.08 7.94 -0.64
CA ASN A 325 -11.32 7.03 -1.76
C ASN A 325 -10.22 7.10 -2.84
N ARG A 326 -8.96 7.19 -2.40
CA ARG A 326 -7.79 7.30 -3.29
C ARG A 326 -6.63 6.44 -2.83
N ILE A 327 -5.72 6.15 -3.76
CA ILE A 327 -4.35 5.73 -3.43
C ILE A 327 -3.43 6.92 -3.59
N VAL A 328 -2.63 7.20 -2.57
CA VAL A 328 -1.58 8.20 -2.63
C VAL A 328 -0.23 7.52 -2.85
N LYS A 329 0.53 8.02 -3.81
CA LYS A 329 1.93 7.66 -4.02
C LYS A 329 2.80 8.72 -3.36
N LEU A 330 3.61 8.33 -2.38
CA LEU A 330 4.68 9.17 -1.83
C LEU A 330 6.02 8.71 -2.41
N ARG A 331 6.94 9.65 -2.58
CA ARG A 331 8.33 9.38 -2.97
C ARG A 331 9.23 9.56 -1.75
N LEU A 332 10.05 8.55 -1.47
CA LEU A 332 11.17 8.68 -0.55
C LEU A 332 12.35 9.32 -1.30
N ALA A 333 12.57 10.61 -1.07
CA ALA A 333 13.59 11.38 -1.78
C ALA A 333 14.29 12.38 -0.85
N TYR A 334 15.48 12.83 -1.26
CA TYR A 334 16.18 13.91 -0.58
C TYR A 334 15.64 15.26 -1.07
N ARG A 335 15.51 16.23 -0.17
CA ARG A 335 14.95 17.55 -0.50
C ARG A 335 15.86 18.34 -1.44
N THR A 336 17.18 18.22 -1.26
CA THR A 336 18.13 18.86 -2.18
C THR A 336 18.77 17.81 -3.08
N ALA A 337 18.66 18.03 -4.40
CA ALA A 337 19.45 17.28 -5.36
C ALA A 337 20.93 17.50 -5.00
N PRO A 338 21.72 16.42 -4.88
CA PRO A 338 23.05 16.49 -4.31
C PRO A 338 23.97 17.34 -5.17
N SER A 339 24.33 18.53 -4.69
CA SER A 339 25.54 19.18 -5.19
C SER A 339 26.76 18.39 -4.72
N HIS A 340 27.79 18.28 -5.56
CA HIS A 340 28.94 17.36 -5.44
C HIS A 340 29.72 17.36 -4.10
N SER A 341 29.44 18.23 -3.14
CA SER A 341 30.31 18.48 -1.98
C SER A 341 29.71 18.28 -0.58
N SER A 342 28.39 18.06 -0.41
CA SER A 342 27.81 18.04 0.94
C SER A 342 26.60 17.11 1.12
N TYR A 343 26.81 15.79 1.05
CA TYR A 343 25.85 14.79 1.53
C TYR A 343 25.76 14.69 3.08
N ARG A 344 26.47 15.54 3.81
CA ARG A 344 26.59 15.39 5.27
C ARG A 344 25.34 15.90 5.97
N GLY A 345 24.35 15.03 6.11
CA GLY A 345 23.34 15.12 7.16
C GLY A 345 21.90 15.35 6.72
N GLU A 346 21.60 15.48 5.42
CA GLU A 346 20.19 15.46 4.99
C GLU A 346 19.63 14.04 5.14
N MET A 347 18.52 13.94 5.87
CA MET A 347 17.72 12.73 5.97
C MET A 347 16.77 12.66 4.77
N PRO A 348 16.42 11.45 4.30
CA PRO A 348 15.45 11.31 3.23
C PRO A 348 14.08 11.72 3.78
N SER A 349 13.26 12.28 2.90
CA SER A 349 11.94 12.81 3.23
C SER A 349 10.86 12.15 2.38
N LEU A 350 9.64 12.12 2.92
CA LEU A 350 8.47 11.73 2.16
C LEU A 350 7.91 12.94 1.43
N ILE A 351 7.82 12.84 0.10
CA ILE A 351 7.29 13.89 -0.77
C ILE A 351 6.07 13.35 -1.50
N TRP A 352 5.07 14.19 -1.72
CA TRP A 352 3.94 13.83 -2.58
C TRP A 352 4.44 13.42 -3.96
N GLY A 353 4.03 12.25 -4.41
CA GLY A 353 4.48 11.63 -5.65
C GLY A 353 3.36 11.31 -6.62
N GLY A 354 2.12 11.70 -6.34
CA GLY A 354 0.97 11.39 -7.17
C GLY A 354 -0.19 10.76 -6.41
N GLU A 355 -1.31 10.59 -7.11
CA GLU A 355 -2.45 9.84 -6.60
C GLU A 355 -3.19 9.13 -7.72
N TYR A 356 -3.82 8.02 -7.37
CA TYR A 356 -4.94 7.49 -8.12
C TYR A 356 -6.20 8.01 -7.44
N PHE A 357 -6.81 9.00 -8.07
CA PHE A 357 -8.15 9.48 -7.75
C PHE A 357 -8.90 9.58 -9.06
N ARG A 358 -10.08 8.97 -9.14
CA ARG A 358 -10.92 9.08 -10.33
C ARG A 358 -11.96 10.15 -10.09
N ASP A 359 -11.91 11.18 -10.92
CA ASP A 359 -12.68 12.40 -10.76
C ASP A 359 -14.19 12.11 -10.80
N VAL A 360 -14.84 12.24 -9.64
CA VAL A 360 -16.28 12.01 -9.44
C VAL A 360 -17.13 13.12 -10.11
N THR A 361 -16.51 14.17 -10.66
CA THR A 361 -17.26 15.27 -11.30
C THR A 361 -17.77 14.91 -12.70
N GLY A 362 -17.27 13.83 -13.30
CA GLY A 362 -17.90 13.19 -14.46
C GLY A 362 -18.92 12.14 -14.00
N MET A 363 -20.11 12.10 -14.59
CA MET A 363 -21.25 11.23 -14.21
C MET A 363 -21.02 9.70 -14.23
N ASN A 364 -19.78 9.22 -14.30
CA ASN A 364 -19.42 7.81 -14.22
C ASN A 364 -18.99 7.46 -12.80
N PHE A 365 -19.96 7.14 -11.93
CA PHE A 365 -19.70 6.61 -10.58
C PHE A 365 -18.93 5.28 -10.55
N ASN A 366 -18.77 4.62 -11.69
CA ASN A 366 -18.12 3.31 -11.82
C ASN A 366 -16.59 3.36 -11.73
N GLU A 367 -16.03 4.49 -11.28
CA GLU A 367 -14.64 4.80 -11.51
C GLU A 367 -13.85 5.03 -10.19
N SER A 368 -14.43 5.66 -9.16
CA SER A 368 -13.71 5.86 -7.88
C SER A 368 -13.41 4.54 -7.16
N LEU A 369 -12.30 4.51 -6.40
CA LEU A 369 -12.12 3.48 -5.38
C LEU A 369 -13.20 3.62 -4.30
N LEU A 370 -13.59 2.52 -3.68
CA LEU A 370 -14.65 2.46 -2.68
C LEU A 370 -14.13 1.81 -1.41
N ASP A 371 -13.78 2.66 -0.43
CA ASP A 371 -13.24 2.26 0.86
C ASP A 371 -11.95 1.42 0.72
N PRO A 372 -10.86 1.95 0.13
CA PRO A 372 -9.61 1.21 0.00
C PRO A 372 -9.00 0.98 1.39
N VAL A 373 -8.73 -0.28 1.71
CA VAL A 373 -8.36 -0.72 3.07
C VAL A 373 -6.99 -1.37 3.17
N GLY A 374 -6.52 -1.99 2.08
CA GLY A 374 -5.25 -2.71 2.06
C GLY A 374 -4.53 -2.49 0.73
N ILE A 375 -3.21 -2.57 0.76
CA ILE A 375 -2.35 -2.51 -0.42
C ILE A 375 -1.34 -3.65 -0.34
N SER A 376 -1.11 -4.33 -1.47
CA SER A 376 0.01 -5.25 -1.64
C SER A 376 0.69 -4.97 -2.98
N ILE A 377 1.98 -5.27 -3.07
CA ILE A 377 2.75 -5.08 -4.30
C ILE A 377 3.20 -6.43 -4.81
N TYR A 378 2.99 -6.66 -6.10
CA TYR A 378 3.53 -7.80 -6.82
C TYR A 378 4.27 -7.29 -8.05
N ARG A 379 5.59 -7.43 -8.03
CA ARG A 379 6.47 -6.82 -9.05
C ARG A 379 6.23 -5.31 -9.12
N HIS A 380 5.66 -4.84 -10.22
CA HIS A 380 5.34 -3.43 -10.45
C HIS A 380 3.84 -3.14 -10.33
N PHE A 381 3.00 -4.15 -10.09
CA PHE A 381 1.57 -3.98 -9.90
C PHE A 381 1.25 -3.67 -8.44
N ILE A 382 0.34 -2.73 -8.27
CA ILE A 382 -0.18 -2.28 -6.98
C ILE A 382 -1.59 -2.83 -6.86
N PHE A 383 -1.76 -3.79 -5.96
CA PHE A 383 -3.06 -4.37 -5.65
C PHE A 383 -3.70 -3.56 -4.54
N VAL A 384 -4.97 -3.22 -4.69
CA VAL A 384 -5.76 -2.41 -3.76
C VAL A 384 -7.02 -3.17 -3.42
N CYS A 385 -7.23 -3.51 -2.15
CA CYS A 385 -8.49 -4.12 -1.73
C CYS A 385 -9.50 -3.04 -1.33
N GLU A 386 -10.66 -3.09 -1.97
CA GLU A 386 -11.80 -2.20 -1.75
C GLU A 386 -12.84 -2.92 -0.90
N ALA A 387 -13.02 -2.49 0.36
CA ALA A 387 -13.93 -3.16 1.27
C ALA A 387 -15.40 -2.96 0.87
N GLU A 388 -15.76 -1.75 0.45
CA GLU A 388 -17.12 -1.41 0.02
C GLU A 388 -17.36 -1.78 -1.45
N GLY A 389 -16.36 -1.54 -2.31
CA GLY A 389 -16.40 -1.95 -3.71
C GLY A 389 -16.42 -3.48 -3.91
N ASN A 390 -16.02 -4.23 -2.88
CA ASN A 390 -15.89 -5.69 -2.92
C ASN A 390 -15.07 -6.17 -4.12
N ALA A 391 -13.95 -5.50 -4.38
CA ALA A 391 -13.07 -5.76 -5.50
C ALA A 391 -11.61 -5.64 -5.06
N ILE A 392 -10.72 -6.16 -5.89
CA ILE A 392 -9.29 -5.90 -5.81
C ILE A 392 -8.88 -5.16 -7.08
N THR A 393 -8.71 -3.85 -6.99
CA THR A 393 -8.20 -3.02 -8.08
C THR A 393 -6.72 -3.29 -8.28
N ILE A 394 -6.28 -3.38 -9.52
CA ILE A 394 -4.88 -3.53 -9.89
C ILE A 394 -4.47 -2.27 -10.64
N LEU A 395 -3.48 -1.58 -10.08
CA LEU A 395 -2.88 -0.38 -10.65
C LEU A 395 -1.42 -0.67 -11.04
N THR A 396 -0.84 0.22 -11.84
CA THR A 396 0.60 0.30 -12.07
C THR A 396 1.03 1.75 -12.01
N THR A 397 2.32 2.01 -11.77
CA THR A 397 2.84 3.38 -11.84
C THR A 397 2.94 3.84 -13.27
N ASN A 398 2.53 5.08 -13.55
CA ASN A 398 2.90 5.75 -14.78
C ASN A 398 4.36 6.21 -14.65
N TYR A 399 5.25 5.59 -15.41
CA TYR A 399 6.68 5.91 -15.36
C TYR A 399 7.03 7.19 -16.12
N VAL A 400 6.10 7.72 -16.90
CA VAL A 400 6.26 8.90 -17.75
C VAL A 400 5.69 10.12 -17.05
N ALA A 401 4.45 10.00 -16.57
CA ALA A 401 3.84 10.96 -15.67
C ALA A 401 3.94 10.43 -14.24
N HIS A 402 5.08 10.69 -13.58
CA HIS A 402 5.37 10.12 -12.25
C HIS A 402 4.31 10.40 -11.17
N GLU A 403 3.49 11.44 -11.35
CA GLU A 403 2.37 11.81 -10.48
C GLU A 403 1.09 11.00 -10.70
N GLU A 404 1.08 10.10 -11.68
CA GLU A 404 -0.10 9.34 -12.07
C GLU A 404 0.08 7.84 -11.79
N LEU A 405 -1.07 7.21 -11.55
CA LEU A 405 -1.23 5.76 -11.45
C LEU A 405 -2.19 5.33 -12.55
N ILE A 406 -1.86 4.23 -13.21
CA ILE A 406 -2.64 3.68 -14.33
C ILE A 406 -3.49 2.53 -13.80
N TYR A 407 -4.77 2.56 -14.12
CA TYR A 407 -5.69 1.45 -13.89
C TYR A 407 -5.37 0.31 -14.87
N VAL A 408 -5.10 -0.89 -14.35
CA VAL A 408 -4.86 -2.08 -15.17
C VAL A 408 -6.14 -2.91 -15.28
N THR A 409 -6.68 -3.37 -14.16
CA THR A 409 -7.88 -4.23 -14.10
C THR A 409 -8.44 -4.34 -12.68
N GLU A 410 -9.50 -5.12 -12.52
CA GLU A 410 -10.16 -5.42 -11.25
C GLU A 410 -10.39 -6.93 -11.14
N LEU A 411 -10.23 -7.45 -9.92
CA LEU A 411 -10.59 -8.81 -9.56
C LEU A 411 -11.83 -8.80 -8.68
N TYR A 412 -12.88 -9.52 -9.09
CA TYR A 412 -14.14 -9.58 -8.36
C TYR A 412 -14.32 -10.94 -7.67
N PRO A 413 -14.60 -10.98 -6.36
CA PRO A 413 -15.00 -12.20 -5.69
C PRO A 413 -16.39 -12.63 -6.17
N PRO A 414 -16.74 -13.93 -6.04
CA PRO A 414 -18.10 -14.39 -6.27
C PRO A 414 -19.13 -13.62 -5.41
N PRO A 415 -20.39 -13.44 -5.86
CA PRO A 415 -21.38 -12.58 -5.19
C PRO A 415 -21.74 -12.94 -3.74
N SER A 416 -21.39 -14.15 -3.28
CA SER A 416 -21.64 -14.62 -1.91
C SER A 416 -20.54 -14.23 -0.91
N ILE A 417 -19.49 -13.57 -1.39
CA ILE A 417 -18.25 -13.31 -0.67
C ILE A 417 -18.03 -11.80 -0.57
N GLN A 418 -17.73 -11.33 0.65
CA GLN A 418 -17.31 -9.97 0.93
C GLN A 418 -15.84 -9.96 1.34
N LEU A 419 -15.02 -9.16 0.66
CA LEU A 419 -13.63 -8.94 1.07
C LEU A 419 -13.56 -8.16 2.39
N THR A 420 -12.60 -8.52 3.25
CA THR A 420 -12.42 -7.87 4.57
C THR A 420 -11.32 -6.82 4.60
N GLY A 421 -10.49 -6.75 3.56
CA GLY A 421 -9.36 -5.83 3.46
C GLY A 421 -7.98 -6.41 3.77
N SER A 422 -7.92 -7.56 4.45
CA SER A 422 -6.66 -8.27 4.66
C SER A 422 -6.31 -9.12 3.45
N PHE A 423 -5.17 -8.84 2.82
CA PHE A 423 -4.65 -9.65 1.73
C PHE A 423 -3.14 -9.45 1.57
N SER A 424 -2.50 -10.37 0.84
CA SER A 424 -1.08 -10.34 0.54
C SER A 424 -0.80 -11.07 -0.76
N THR A 425 0.12 -10.53 -1.57
CA THR A 425 0.65 -11.18 -2.77
C THR A 425 1.98 -11.87 -2.46
N THR A 426 2.19 -13.06 -3.00
CA THR A 426 3.43 -13.85 -2.87
C THR A 426 4.34 -13.67 -4.08
N GLU A 427 5.61 -14.09 -4.00
CA GLU A 427 6.54 -13.94 -5.13
C GLU A 427 6.20 -14.88 -6.30
N GLN A 428 5.57 -16.03 -6.04
CA GLN A 428 5.13 -16.95 -7.11
C GLN A 428 3.76 -16.56 -7.70
N GLY A 429 3.22 -15.40 -7.34
CA GLY A 429 2.01 -14.88 -7.96
C GLY A 429 0.70 -15.45 -7.40
N TYR A 430 0.71 -15.92 -6.15
CA TYR A 430 -0.52 -16.15 -5.39
C TYR A 430 -0.96 -14.90 -4.67
N LEU A 431 -2.26 -14.63 -4.71
CA LEU A 431 -2.93 -13.61 -3.92
C LEU A 431 -3.77 -14.29 -2.84
N TRP A 432 -3.39 -14.08 -1.59
CA TRP A 432 -4.11 -14.55 -0.40
C TRP A 432 -4.98 -13.43 0.14
N PHE A 433 -6.23 -13.71 0.48
CA PHE A 433 -7.14 -12.70 1.00
C PHE A 433 -8.14 -13.30 1.98
N ALA A 434 -8.50 -12.51 2.99
CA ALA A 434 -9.54 -12.87 3.93
C ALA A 434 -10.90 -12.35 3.48
N TYR A 435 -11.92 -13.16 3.69
CA TYR A 435 -13.28 -12.83 3.28
C TYR A 435 -14.32 -13.28 4.30
N VAL A 436 -15.53 -12.73 4.16
CA VAL A 436 -16.74 -13.19 4.86
C VAL A 436 -17.72 -13.74 3.84
N ARG A 437 -18.10 -15.00 3.99
CA ARG A 437 -19.16 -15.63 3.21
C ARG A 437 -20.47 -15.59 3.99
N ARG A 438 -21.59 -15.29 3.32
CA ARG A 438 -22.92 -15.29 3.97
C ARG A 438 -23.32 -16.72 4.39
N PRO A 439 -23.80 -16.96 5.63
CA PRO A 439 -24.27 -15.97 6.61
C PRO A 439 -23.25 -15.60 7.72
N SER A 440 -22.02 -15.19 7.36
CA SER A 440 -20.93 -14.71 8.23
C SER A 440 -19.88 -15.74 8.65
N THR A 441 -19.56 -16.68 7.76
CA THR A 441 -18.39 -17.55 7.91
C THR A 441 -17.16 -16.82 7.40
N ASN A 442 -16.17 -16.60 8.27
CA ASN A 442 -14.88 -16.05 7.89
C ASN A 442 -14.05 -17.16 7.22
N GLY A 443 -13.31 -16.79 6.18
CA GLY A 443 -12.43 -17.71 5.51
C GLY A 443 -11.23 -17.04 4.87
N LEU A 444 -10.30 -17.87 4.47
CA LEU A 444 -9.09 -17.53 3.74
C LEU A 444 -9.20 -18.10 2.33
N GLY A 445 -9.05 -17.22 1.35
CA GLY A 445 -9.02 -17.54 -0.06
C GLY A 445 -7.62 -17.38 -0.60
N SER A 446 -7.28 -18.19 -1.60
CA SER A 446 -6.15 -17.93 -2.48
C SER A 446 -6.58 -18.00 -3.93
N ILE A 447 -5.97 -17.17 -4.76
CA ILE A 447 -6.00 -17.30 -6.21
C ILE A 447 -4.58 -17.30 -6.75
N TYR A 448 -4.40 -17.93 -7.90
CA TYR A 448 -3.26 -17.66 -8.75
C TYR A 448 -3.58 -16.42 -9.60
N LEU A 449 -2.68 -15.45 -9.63
CA LEU A 449 -2.86 -14.24 -10.42
C LEU A 449 -2.98 -14.56 -11.92
N PRO A 450 -3.70 -13.74 -12.70
CA PRO A 450 -3.76 -13.89 -14.15
C PRO A 450 -2.35 -14.02 -14.77
N GLU A 451 -2.17 -14.95 -15.70
CA GLU A 451 -0.88 -15.22 -16.34
C GLU A 451 -0.23 -13.96 -16.95
N PRO A 452 -0.98 -13.03 -17.62
CA PRO A 452 -0.38 -11.78 -18.09
C PRO A 452 0.27 -10.93 -16.98
N ILE A 453 -0.24 -10.98 -15.75
CA ILE A 453 0.32 -10.26 -14.59
C ILE A 453 1.55 -11.01 -14.06
N VAL A 454 1.49 -12.34 -13.97
CA VAL A 454 2.59 -13.19 -13.49
C VAL A 454 3.73 -13.28 -14.50
N GLU A 455 3.48 -13.15 -15.79
CA GLU A 455 4.52 -13.16 -16.82
C GLU A 455 5.01 -11.75 -17.15
N SER A 456 4.30 -10.70 -16.73
CA SER A 456 4.72 -9.32 -17.00
C SER A 456 6.10 -9.06 -16.40
N PRO A 457 7.09 -8.62 -17.19
CA PRO A 457 8.40 -8.30 -16.66
C PRO A 457 8.28 -7.24 -15.55
N PRO A 458 9.21 -7.16 -14.59
CA PRO A 458 9.30 -6.02 -13.70
C PRO A 458 9.27 -4.74 -14.55
N ALA A 459 8.42 -3.78 -14.20
CA ALA A 459 8.33 -2.59 -15.02
C ALA A 459 9.68 -1.88 -14.99
N SER A 460 10.24 -1.74 -16.18
CA SER A 460 11.47 -1.01 -16.40
C SER A 460 11.08 0.33 -17.00
N TRP A 461 11.43 1.40 -16.28
CA TRP A 461 11.24 2.75 -16.79
C TRP A 461 11.90 2.90 -18.18
N ILE A 462 13.08 2.28 -18.38
CA ILE A 462 13.79 2.38 -19.65
C ILE A 462 13.08 1.62 -20.76
N GLU A 463 12.44 0.47 -20.46
CA GLU A 463 11.61 -0.22 -21.44
C GLU A 463 10.38 0.61 -21.84
N GLU A 464 9.67 1.21 -20.87
CA GLU A 464 8.54 2.09 -21.19
C GLU A 464 8.99 3.33 -21.98
N PHE A 465 10.09 3.96 -21.58
CA PHE A 465 10.70 5.07 -22.29
C PHE A 465 11.08 4.70 -23.73
N ARG A 466 11.61 3.49 -23.96
CA ARG A 466 11.95 2.99 -25.32
C ARG A 466 10.75 2.82 -26.22
N THR A 467 9.58 2.51 -25.66
CA THR A 467 8.34 2.41 -26.45
C THR A 467 7.76 3.76 -26.85
N GLN A 468 8.24 4.86 -26.27
CA GLN A 468 7.77 6.19 -26.62
C GLN A 468 8.45 6.72 -27.87
N CYS A 469 7.65 7.33 -28.72
CA CYS A 469 8.19 8.09 -29.82
C CYS A 469 8.95 9.32 -29.28
N THR A 470 10.06 9.66 -29.93
CA THR A 470 10.90 10.81 -29.60
C THR A 470 10.45 12.03 -30.39
N ASN A 471 10.08 13.10 -29.68
CA ASN A 471 9.76 14.39 -30.30
C ASN A 471 11.03 15.25 -30.36
N ALA A 472 11.68 15.28 -31.51
CA ALA A 472 12.92 16.03 -31.73
C ALA A 472 12.78 17.52 -31.39
N THR A 473 11.60 18.11 -31.60
CA THR A 473 11.34 19.50 -31.26
C THR A 473 11.43 19.70 -29.76
N ILE A 474 10.81 18.84 -28.94
CA ILE A 474 10.85 18.95 -27.47
C ILE A 474 12.29 18.88 -26.95
N TYR A 475 13.09 17.94 -27.45
CA TYR A 475 14.50 17.81 -27.05
C TYR A 475 15.30 19.08 -27.37
N ASN A 476 15.14 19.62 -28.57
CA ASN A 476 15.90 20.79 -29.01
C ASN A 476 15.41 22.12 -28.43
N THR A 477 14.10 22.27 -28.17
CA THR A 477 13.52 23.58 -27.78
C THR A 477 13.15 23.67 -26.31
N VAL A 478 12.82 22.56 -25.65
CA VAL A 478 12.37 22.55 -24.25
C VAL A 478 13.47 22.02 -23.35
N ILE A 479 13.96 20.81 -23.63
CA ILE A 479 14.97 20.15 -22.79
C ILE A 479 16.28 20.93 -22.84
N MET A 480 16.80 21.20 -24.05
CA MET A 480 18.06 21.96 -24.22
C MET A 480 17.99 23.43 -23.75
N ALA A 481 16.81 24.05 -23.77
CA ALA A 481 16.67 25.45 -23.39
C ALA A 481 16.71 25.69 -21.88
N ASN A 482 16.50 24.64 -21.06
CA ASN A 482 16.51 24.70 -19.61
C ASN A 482 17.56 23.74 -19.06
N SER A 483 18.69 24.27 -18.59
CA SER A 483 19.82 23.47 -18.10
C SER A 483 19.45 22.53 -16.95
N THR A 484 18.54 22.95 -16.06
CA THR A 484 18.09 22.10 -14.95
C THR A 484 17.27 20.93 -15.46
N LEU A 485 16.34 21.19 -16.38
CA LEU A 485 15.52 20.14 -17.00
C LEU A 485 16.38 19.19 -17.84
N TYR A 486 17.38 19.71 -18.57
CA TYR A 486 18.36 18.91 -19.30
C TYR A 486 19.09 17.95 -18.37
N ASP A 487 19.65 18.47 -17.27
CA ASP A 487 20.40 17.69 -16.30
C ASP A 487 19.50 16.62 -15.66
N GLU A 488 18.32 16.98 -15.18
CA GLU A 488 17.39 16.04 -14.57
C GLU A 488 16.98 14.95 -15.56
N HIS A 489 16.56 15.32 -16.78
CA HIS A 489 16.12 14.38 -17.81
C HIS A 489 17.24 13.43 -18.24
N VAL A 490 18.39 13.98 -18.69
CA VAL A 490 19.51 13.17 -19.21
C VAL A 490 20.06 12.26 -18.12
N LEU A 491 20.30 12.77 -16.91
CA LEU A 491 20.83 11.94 -15.83
C LEU A 491 19.86 10.85 -15.41
N TYR A 492 18.56 11.15 -15.40
CA TYR A 492 17.53 10.17 -15.08
C TYR A 492 17.48 9.05 -16.12
N VAL A 493 17.53 9.38 -17.41
CA VAL A 493 17.53 8.37 -18.48
C VAL A 493 18.82 7.54 -18.45
N LEU A 494 19.99 8.17 -18.29
CA LEU A 494 21.27 7.46 -18.21
C LEU A 494 21.31 6.52 -17.00
N ASN A 495 20.72 6.94 -15.87
CA ASN A 495 20.57 6.10 -14.69
C ASN A 495 19.73 4.86 -14.97
N ALA A 496 18.55 5.03 -15.59
CA ALA A 496 17.66 3.93 -15.89
C ALA A 496 18.20 3.00 -16.99
N ALA A 497 18.91 3.54 -17.98
CA ALA A 497 19.66 2.78 -18.98
C ALA A 497 20.93 2.11 -18.41
N ARG A 498 21.21 2.30 -17.10
CA ARG A 498 22.40 1.76 -16.41
C ARG A 498 23.73 2.19 -17.05
N ILE A 499 23.75 3.37 -17.67
CA ILE A 499 24.94 3.97 -18.29
C ILE A 499 25.73 4.71 -17.22
N ASN A 500 27.04 4.42 -17.13
CA ASN A 500 27.91 5.08 -16.18
C ASN A 500 28.18 6.53 -16.63
N TRP A 501 27.48 7.50 -16.04
CA TRP A 501 27.73 8.92 -16.30
C TRP A 501 28.47 9.63 -15.16
N ARG A 502 28.69 8.92 -14.04
CA ARG A 502 29.17 9.49 -12.78
C ARG A 502 30.66 9.27 -12.54
N PHE A 503 31.23 8.15 -13.01
CA PHE A 503 32.60 7.75 -12.70
C PHE A 503 33.48 7.75 -13.95
N PRO A 504 34.20 8.85 -14.25
CA PRO A 504 34.99 9.00 -15.48
C PRO A 504 36.15 8.02 -15.62
N TYR A 505 36.60 7.44 -14.52
CA TYR A 505 37.70 6.47 -14.49
C TYR A 505 37.25 5.02 -14.72
N ARG A 506 35.95 4.76 -14.85
CA ARG A 506 35.39 3.43 -15.09
C ARG A 506 35.06 3.24 -16.58
N PRO A 507 35.11 1.99 -17.09
CA PRO A 507 34.69 1.72 -18.46
C PRO A 507 33.23 2.14 -18.69
N ASN A 508 32.88 2.37 -19.95
CA ASN A 508 31.56 2.82 -20.39
C ASN A 508 31.12 4.14 -19.77
N TYR A 509 32.08 5.00 -19.39
CA TYR A 509 31.77 6.36 -18.97
C TYR A 509 31.23 7.17 -20.14
N LEU A 510 30.05 7.75 -19.98
CA LEU A 510 29.45 8.69 -20.92
C LEU A 510 29.13 9.99 -20.20
N SER A 511 29.80 11.09 -20.58
CA SER A 511 29.48 12.40 -20.00
C SER A 511 28.05 12.77 -20.39
N LYS A 512 27.27 13.31 -19.45
CA LYS A 512 25.94 13.87 -19.77
C LYS A 512 26.04 14.93 -20.87
N ASP A 513 27.12 15.71 -20.87
CA ASP A 513 27.33 16.81 -21.81
C ASP A 513 27.61 16.31 -23.24
N SER A 514 27.86 15.02 -23.44
CA SER A 514 28.05 14.41 -24.76
C SER A 514 26.82 14.53 -25.66
N PHE A 515 25.63 14.71 -25.10
CA PHE A 515 24.40 14.93 -25.90
C PHE A 515 24.16 16.39 -26.27
N ASN A 516 25.00 17.33 -25.81
CA ASN A 516 24.82 18.76 -26.07
C ASN A 516 25.78 19.22 -27.19
N LEU A 517 25.27 19.32 -28.43
CA LEU A 517 26.02 19.88 -29.57
C LEU A 517 25.93 21.41 -29.63
N SER A 518 26.04 22.07 -28.46
CA SER A 518 25.91 23.51 -28.22
C SER A 518 24.52 24.11 -28.46
N VAL A 519 23.84 23.76 -29.55
CA VAL A 519 22.53 24.35 -29.96
C VAL A 519 21.47 23.28 -30.21
N MET A 520 21.87 22.02 -30.29
CA MET A 520 20.96 20.90 -30.56
C MET A 520 21.32 19.69 -29.70
N PHE A 521 20.30 18.90 -29.40
CA PHE A 521 20.45 17.62 -28.71
C PHE A 521 20.92 16.56 -29.72
N ASP A 522 21.97 15.80 -29.37
CA ASP A 522 22.48 14.71 -30.22
C ASP A 522 21.56 13.48 -30.13
N LEU A 523 20.46 13.53 -30.89
CA LEU A 523 19.49 12.43 -30.96
C LEU A 523 20.08 11.17 -31.63
N VAL A 524 21.17 11.30 -32.39
CA VAL A 524 21.85 10.14 -33.01
C VAL A 524 22.60 9.38 -31.92
N LEU A 525 23.46 10.07 -31.17
CA LEU A 525 24.15 9.47 -30.03
C LEU A 525 23.17 8.94 -28.98
N TRP A 526 22.08 9.68 -28.72
CA TRP A 526 21.01 9.23 -27.83
C TRP A 526 20.37 7.92 -28.28
N ASN A 527 20.04 7.81 -29.56
CA ASN A 527 19.46 6.59 -30.10
C ASN A 527 20.43 5.41 -29.96
N GLU A 528 21.68 5.59 -30.34
CA GLU A 528 22.69 4.53 -30.31
C GLU A 528 23.00 4.05 -28.87
N THR A 529 23.05 4.97 -27.91
CA THR A 529 23.47 4.67 -26.53
C THR A 529 22.33 4.30 -25.60
N VAL A 530 21.22 5.05 -25.61
CA VAL A 530 20.11 4.89 -24.67
C VAL A 530 19.04 3.95 -25.21
N LEU A 531 18.67 4.16 -26.46
CA LEU A 531 17.55 3.48 -27.12
C LEU A 531 17.97 2.26 -27.95
N GLU A 532 19.28 1.92 -27.94
CA GLU A 532 19.84 0.76 -28.65
C GLU A 532 19.45 0.70 -30.13
N GLY A 533 19.32 1.87 -30.78
CA GLY A 533 18.93 1.98 -32.18
C GLY A 533 17.42 1.88 -32.45
N GLN A 534 16.58 1.73 -31.42
CA GLN A 534 15.14 1.55 -31.52
C GLN A 534 14.33 2.86 -31.46
N MET A 535 14.96 4.02 -31.57
CA MET A 535 14.27 5.31 -31.51
C MET A 535 13.30 5.48 -32.69
N GLU A 536 12.02 5.60 -32.37
CA GLU A 536 10.99 6.04 -33.32
C GLU A 536 10.72 7.54 -33.14
N TYR A 537 10.57 8.29 -34.21
CA TYR A 537 10.17 9.70 -34.12
C TYR A 537 8.65 9.83 -34.05
N CYS A 538 8.15 10.76 -33.23
CA CYS A 538 6.72 11.04 -33.22
C CYS A 538 6.28 11.57 -34.58
N LEU A 539 5.26 10.95 -35.16
CA LEU A 539 4.60 11.52 -36.33
C LEU A 539 4.04 12.89 -35.93
N PRO A 540 4.22 13.94 -36.75
CA PRO A 540 3.58 15.21 -36.49
C PRO A 540 2.06 14.95 -36.40
N PRO A 541 1.34 15.65 -35.50
CA PRO A 541 -0.11 15.53 -35.48
C PRO A 541 -0.63 15.77 -36.90
N PRO A 542 -1.57 14.95 -37.40
CA PRO A 542 -2.10 15.14 -38.73
C PRO A 542 -2.53 16.61 -38.84
N PRO A 543 -2.19 17.30 -39.95
CA PRO A 543 -2.54 18.70 -40.11
C PRO A 543 -4.01 18.84 -39.78
N ALA A 544 -4.34 19.78 -38.88
CA ALA A 544 -5.69 19.94 -38.37
C ALA A 544 -6.64 19.83 -39.55
N THR A 545 -7.43 18.74 -39.60
CA THR A 545 -8.39 18.57 -40.67
C THR A 545 -9.27 19.80 -40.57
N THR A 546 -9.29 20.60 -41.63
CA THR A 546 -10.17 21.75 -41.71
C THR A 546 -11.53 21.22 -41.28
N PRO A 547 -12.16 21.79 -40.23
CA PRO A 547 -13.44 21.28 -39.76
C PRO A 547 -14.34 21.08 -40.97
N PRO A 548 -15.11 19.98 -41.07
CA PRO A 548 -15.95 19.69 -42.24
C PRO A 548 -17.06 20.73 -42.50
N MET A 549 -16.95 21.94 -41.96
CA MET A 549 -17.88 23.05 -42.10
C MET A 549 -17.42 24.16 -43.06
N LEU A 550 -16.34 24.00 -43.84
CA LEU A 550 -15.90 25.04 -44.79
C LEU A 550 -15.54 24.54 -46.20
N SER A 551 -15.89 23.31 -46.58
CA SER A 551 -16.04 22.97 -48.00
C SER A 551 -17.49 23.16 -48.42
N ALA A 552 -18.00 24.37 -48.29
CA ALA A 552 -19.07 24.78 -49.17
C ALA A 552 -18.45 24.97 -50.57
N ASN A 553 -19.16 24.56 -51.61
CA ASN A 553 -18.91 25.11 -52.94
C ASN A 553 -19.06 26.64 -52.91
N GLU A 554 -18.68 27.34 -53.98
CA GLU A 554 -18.79 28.81 -54.08
C GLU A 554 -20.21 29.35 -53.75
N ASP A 555 -21.23 28.48 -53.74
CA ASP A 555 -22.62 28.81 -53.45
C ASP A 555 -23.11 28.54 -52.01
N GLY A 556 -22.35 27.90 -51.10
CA GLY A 556 -22.78 27.82 -49.70
C GLY A 556 -23.86 26.81 -49.33
N TRP A 557 -24.30 25.90 -50.23
CA TRP A 557 -25.46 25.03 -49.98
C TRP A 557 -25.20 23.52 -50.07
N ASN A 558 -25.82 22.79 -49.14
CA ASN A 558 -25.97 21.33 -49.14
C ASN A 558 -26.81 20.91 -50.37
N THR A 559 -26.37 19.91 -51.14
CA THR A 559 -27.04 19.50 -52.38
C THR A 559 -28.45 18.98 -52.11
N PRO A 560 -29.47 19.45 -52.85
CA PRO A 560 -30.86 19.06 -52.62
C PRO A 560 -31.10 17.67 -53.24
N GLY A 561 -31.01 16.63 -52.40
CA GLY A 561 -31.23 15.25 -52.86
C GLY A 561 -31.76 14.26 -51.82
N GLY A 562 -32.08 14.68 -50.59
CA GLY A 562 -32.61 13.75 -49.60
C GLY A 562 -33.09 14.41 -48.32
N GLY A 563 -34.40 14.60 -48.23
CA GLY A 563 -35.12 14.72 -46.96
C GLY A 563 -35.09 16.09 -46.29
N ASN A 564 -36.27 16.71 -46.18
CA ASN A 564 -36.49 17.95 -45.44
C ASN A 564 -36.01 17.82 -43.99
N ILE A 565 -34.85 18.39 -43.66
CA ILE A 565 -34.52 18.74 -42.28
C ILE A 565 -35.03 20.16 -42.06
N LEU A 566 -36.17 20.26 -41.38
CA LEU A 566 -36.68 21.48 -40.79
C LEU A 566 -35.61 22.06 -39.85
N LEU A 567 -34.89 23.07 -40.33
CA LEU A 567 -34.17 24.03 -39.51
C LEU A 567 -35.21 24.96 -38.86
N THR A 568 -35.89 24.47 -37.83
CA THR A 568 -36.49 25.34 -36.82
C THR A 568 -35.33 25.88 -35.98
N GLY A 569 -34.89 27.09 -36.31
CA GLY A 569 -34.01 27.87 -35.45
C GLY A 569 -34.60 27.93 -34.05
N ALA A 570 -33.85 27.42 -33.08
CA ALA A 570 -34.16 27.59 -31.67
C ALA A 570 -34.06 29.07 -31.33
N SER A 571 -35.22 29.73 -31.35
CA SER A 571 -35.49 30.99 -30.66
C SER A 571 -34.81 30.99 -29.29
N GLY A 572 -34.09 32.07 -28.97
CA GLY A 572 -33.56 32.31 -27.63
C GLY A 572 -34.66 32.16 -26.59
N ARG A 573 -34.54 31.15 -25.73
CA ARG A 573 -35.31 31.08 -24.49
C ARG A 573 -34.82 32.22 -23.59
N GLN A 574 -35.64 33.25 -23.43
CA GLN A 574 -35.59 34.08 -22.24
C GLN A 574 -35.73 33.16 -21.03
N VAL A 575 -34.67 33.04 -20.24
CA VAL A 575 -34.72 32.43 -18.92
C VAL A 575 -35.44 33.43 -18.02
N THR A 576 -36.74 33.28 -17.88
CA THR A 576 -37.53 34.00 -16.89
C THR A 576 -37.18 33.47 -15.50
N CYS A 577 -36.67 34.38 -14.67
CA CYS A 577 -36.30 34.20 -13.29
C CYS A 577 -37.54 34.01 -12.40
N TRP A 578 -38.08 32.79 -12.32
CA TRP A 578 -39.21 32.46 -11.41
C TRP A 578 -39.01 31.19 -10.57
N SER A 579 -37.85 30.53 -10.62
CA SER A 579 -37.60 29.28 -9.86
C SER A 579 -36.86 29.48 -8.54
N VAL A 580 -36.42 30.70 -8.20
CA VAL A 580 -35.65 30.98 -6.97
C VAL A 580 -36.55 31.34 -5.77
N MET A 581 -37.86 31.57 -5.97
CA MET A 581 -38.79 31.92 -4.89
C MET A 581 -39.41 30.71 -4.14
N ALA A 582 -39.31 29.48 -4.66
CA ALA A 582 -39.96 28.32 -4.03
C ALA A 582 -39.08 27.59 -2.98
N ILE A 583 -37.77 27.84 -2.93
CA ILE A 583 -36.85 27.16 -1.99
C ILE A 583 -36.63 27.99 -0.71
N VAL A 584 -36.95 29.29 -0.72
CA VAL A 584 -36.80 30.17 0.46
C VAL A 584 -38.02 30.13 1.40
N ILE A 585 -39.19 29.66 0.95
CA ILE A 585 -40.38 29.53 1.82
C ILE A 585 -40.47 28.14 2.48
N GLY A 586 -39.84 27.10 1.91
CA GLY A 586 -39.83 25.75 2.49
C GLY A 586 -38.91 25.57 3.70
N THR A 587 -37.94 26.46 3.91
CA THR A 587 -36.95 26.39 5.00
C THR A 587 -37.34 27.18 6.25
N LEU A 588 -38.49 27.85 6.28
CA LEU A 588 -38.99 28.61 7.44
C LEU A 588 -40.15 27.95 8.21
N LEU A 589 -40.61 26.75 7.80
CA LEU A 589 -41.73 26.04 8.46
C LEU A 589 -41.37 24.68 9.07
N ILE A 590 -40.08 24.35 9.19
CA ILE A 590 -39.61 23.22 10.02
C ILE A 590 -38.66 23.75 11.10
N GLN A 591 -39.15 24.71 11.88
CA GLN A 591 -38.62 25.09 13.19
C GLN A 591 -39.78 25.61 14.05
N LYS A 592 -40.76 24.73 14.31
CA LYS A 592 -41.66 24.72 15.48
C LYS A 592 -42.68 23.59 15.33
N ALA A 593 -42.26 22.39 15.71
CA ALA A 593 -43.08 21.31 16.26
C ALA A 593 -42.16 20.44 17.12
#